data_AF-A0A510YAN2-F1
#
_entry.id   AF-A0A510YAN2-F1
#
_cell.length_a   1.000
_cell.length_b   1.000
_cell.length_c   1.000
_cell.angle_alpha   90.00
_cell.angle_beta   90.00
_cell.angle_gamma   90.00
#
_symmetry.space_group_name_H-M   'P 1'
#
loop_
_entity.id
_entity.type
_entity.pdbx_description
1 polymer ?
#
loop_
_entity_poly.entity_id
_entity_poly.type
_entity_poly.pdbx_seq_one_letter_code
_entity_poly.pdbx_strand_id
1 'polypeptide(L)'
;MRMKRLALVPLLGSVLTLSACGGPATEEIEDYDQFMETINADDFTGFAMYIYSPDVDEAKDNVFQAFDETSATLTYTNGWEYDQETKDRANENSGKMDLIHPSDDVVYVENGEVLEEFEVDGDDIQREEYEGELQAFVEKYAE
;
A
#
# COMPACT_ATOMS: atom_id res chain seq x y z
N MET A 1 44.48 -34.83 31.22
CA MET A 1 43.01 -34.64 31.12
C MET A 1 42.69 -33.20 31.48
N ARG A 2 41.77 -32.54 30.75
CA ARG A 2 41.34 -31.12 30.77
C ARG A 2 42.20 -30.17 29.91
N MET A 3 41.86 -29.83 28.65
CA MET A 3 40.74 -29.06 28.06
C MET A 3 40.77 -27.53 28.28
N LYS A 4 40.46 -26.83 27.17
CA LYS A 4 40.06 -25.40 26.95
C LYS A 4 41.22 -24.44 26.64
N ARG A 5 41.55 -24.14 25.36
CA ARG A 5 40.84 -23.35 24.32
C ARG A 5 40.29 -22.01 24.83
N LEU A 6 40.90 -20.92 24.38
CA LEU A 6 40.26 -19.61 24.18
C LEU A 6 40.93 -18.96 22.97
N ALA A 7 40.44 -19.32 21.78
CA ALA A 7 40.70 -18.57 20.56
C ALA A 7 39.68 -17.43 20.52
N LEU A 8 40.20 -16.20 20.44
CA LEU A 8 39.45 -14.96 20.28
C LEU A 8 38.72 -15.01 18.93
N VAL A 9 37.38 -15.04 18.94
CA VAL A 9 36.55 -14.95 17.73
C VAL A 9 36.40 -13.46 17.40
N PRO A 10 36.75 -12.99 16.18
CA PRO A 10 36.38 -11.65 15.77
C PRO A 10 34.87 -11.62 15.54
N LEU A 11 34.15 -10.73 16.24
CA LEU A 11 32.79 -10.33 15.88
C LEU A 11 32.87 -9.71 14.49
N LEU A 12 32.53 -10.49 13.45
CA LEU A 12 32.05 -9.92 12.20
C LEU A 12 30.74 -9.21 12.53
N GLY A 13 30.78 -7.88 12.58
CA GLY A 13 29.59 -7.06 12.48
C GLY A 13 28.96 -7.35 11.13
N SER A 14 27.91 -8.17 11.14
CA SER A 14 27.01 -8.33 10.02
C SER A 14 26.41 -6.96 9.76
N VAL A 15 26.98 -6.25 8.78
CA VAL A 15 26.29 -5.19 8.07
C VAL A 15 25.07 -5.88 7.46
N LEU A 16 23.91 -5.70 8.10
CA LEU A 16 22.62 -5.95 7.47
C LEU A 16 22.51 -4.92 6.36
N THR A 17 23.10 -5.22 5.21
CA THR A 17 22.69 -4.59 3.97
C THR A 17 21.23 -5.00 3.83
N LEU A 18 20.32 -4.09 4.16
CA LEU A 18 18.94 -4.12 3.69
C LEU A 18 19.08 -4.25 2.17
N SER A 19 18.99 -5.49 1.68
CA SER A 19 18.80 -5.73 0.28
C SER A 19 17.54 -4.95 -0.07
N ALA A 20 17.71 -3.89 -0.85
CA ALA A 20 16.66 -3.35 -1.68
C ALA A 20 16.20 -4.49 -2.60
N CYS A 21 15.39 -5.38 -2.03
CA CYS A 21 14.56 -6.31 -2.76
C CYS A 21 13.51 -5.40 -3.35
N GLY A 22 13.69 -5.02 -4.63
CA GLY A 22 12.66 -4.37 -5.42
C GLY A 22 11.46 -5.30 -5.44
N GLY A 23 10.55 -5.09 -4.49
CA GLY A 23 9.20 -5.60 -4.56
C GLY A 23 8.51 -4.97 -5.77
N PRO A 24 7.38 -5.54 -6.20
CA PRO A 24 6.57 -4.86 -7.19
C PRO A 24 6.11 -3.51 -6.64
N ALA A 25 6.00 -2.51 -7.51
CA ALA A 25 5.47 -1.19 -7.15
C ALA A 25 4.01 -1.27 -6.66
N THR A 26 3.31 -2.35 -7.05
CA THR A 26 1.93 -2.62 -6.65
C THR A 26 1.76 -4.08 -6.23
N GLU A 27 0.87 -4.32 -5.27
CA GLU A 27 0.47 -5.64 -4.80
C GLU A 27 -1.07 -5.70 -4.77
N GLU A 28 -1.64 -6.54 -5.64
CA GLU A 28 -3.09 -6.75 -5.67
C GLU A 28 -3.52 -7.84 -4.69
N ILE A 29 -4.54 -7.54 -3.88
CA ILE A 29 -5.26 -8.53 -3.08
C ILE A 29 -6.65 -8.72 -3.70
N GLU A 30 -6.83 -9.79 -4.47
CA GLU A 30 -8.08 -10.08 -5.18
C GLU A 30 -9.26 -10.36 -4.22
N ASP A 31 -9.00 -10.88 -3.01
CA ASP A 31 -10.05 -11.18 -2.03
C ASP A 31 -10.34 -9.97 -1.13
N TYR A 32 -11.58 -9.51 -1.14
CA TYR A 32 -12.00 -8.32 -0.39
C TYR A 32 -11.77 -8.45 1.12
N ASP A 33 -12.08 -9.62 1.69
CA ASP A 33 -11.99 -9.82 3.13
C ASP A 33 -10.52 -9.85 3.56
N GLN A 34 -9.65 -10.49 2.75
CA GLN A 34 -8.20 -10.46 2.94
C GLN A 34 -7.63 -9.03 2.79
N PHE A 35 -8.11 -8.26 1.82
CA PHE A 35 -7.68 -6.87 1.63
C PHE A 35 -8.02 -6.04 2.87
N MET A 36 -9.26 -6.10 3.33
CA MET A 36 -9.72 -5.38 4.52
C MET A 36 -8.99 -5.84 5.79
N GLU A 37 -8.76 -7.13 5.98
CA GLU A 37 -7.98 -7.66 7.10
C GLU A 37 -6.54 -7.12 7.09
N THR A 38 -5.92 -7.02 5.91
CA THR A 38 -4.54 -6.57 5.76
C THR A 38 -4.39 -5.09 6.08
N ILE A 39 -5.18 -4.23 5.45
CA ILE A 39 -5.00 -2.77 5.59
C ILE A 39 -5.46 -2.24 6.96
N ASN A 40 -6.36 -2.96 7.64
CA ASN A 40 -6.85 -2.60 8.98
C ASN A 40 -6.09 -3.32 10.10
N ALA A 41 -4.97 -4.00 9.82
CA ALA A 41 -4.14 -4.57 10.86
C ALA A 41 -3.49 -3.45 11.70
N ASP A 42 -3.42 -3.65 13.02
CA ASP A 42 -2.83 -2.68 13.96
C ASP A 42 -1.35 -2.35 13.65
N ASP A 43 -0.66 -3.21 12.90
CA ASP A 43 0.74 -3.06 12.49
C ASP A 43 0.91 -2.81 10.99
N PHE A 44 -0.18 -2.57 10.25
CA PHE A 44 -0.08 -2.19 8.84
C PHE A 44 0.54 -0.80 8.71
N THR A 45 1.60 -0.72 7.91
CA THR A 45 2.24 0.53 7.50
C THR A 45 2.52 0.45 6.01
N GLY A 46 1.91 1.33 5.22
CA GLY A 46 2.02 1.29 3.77
C GLY A 46 0.90 2.06 3.08
N PHE A 47 0.94 2.03 1.75
CA PHE A 47 -0.10 2.61 0.91
C PHE A 47 -1.18 1.59 0.59
N ALA A 48 -2.45 2.03 0.64
CA ALA A 48 -3.59 1.22 0.26
C ALA A 48 -4.53 1.96 -0.69
N MET A 49 -5.25 1.22 -1.55
CA MET A 49 -6.28 1.78 -2.43
C MET A 49 -7.37 0.76 -2.74
N TYR A 50 -8.64 1.17 -2.72
CA TYR A 50 -9.77 0.37 -3.17
C TYR A 50 -10.34 0.99 -4.45
N ILE A 51 -10.22 0.33 -5.60
CA ILE A 51 -10.77 0.88 -6.84
C ILE A 51 -12.28 0.68 -6.82
N TYR A 52 -13.02 1.76 -6.59
CA TYR A 52 -14.48 1.77 -6.47
C TYR A 52 -15.17 2.13 -7.78
N SER A 53 -14.58 3.04 -8.56
CA SER A 53 -15.20 3.58 -9.79
C SER A 53 -14.58 3.05 -11.09
N PRO A 54 -15.37 2.97 -12.19
CA PRO A 54 -14.85 2.58 -13.49
C PRO A 54 -13.80 3.55 -14.04
N ASP A 55 -13.97 4.85 -13.78
CA ASP A 55 -13.06 5.87 -14.31
C ASP A 55 -11.66 5.74 -13.69
N VAL A 56 -11.60 5.40 -12.40
CA VAL A 56 -10.35 5.09 -11.70
C VAL A 56 -9.77 3.75 -12.15
N ASP A 57 -10.59 2.73 -12.38
CA ASP A 57 -10.12 1.45 -12.96
C ASP A 57 -9.48 1.64 -14.36
N GLU A 58 -10.07 2.49 -15.20
CA GLU A 58 -9.53 2.83 -16.53
C GLU A 58 -8.20 3.61 -16.45
N ALA A 59 -7.97 4.37 -15.37
CA ALA A 59 -6.82 5.24 -15.21
C ALA A 59 -5.79 4.78 -14.14
N LYS A 60 -5.99 3.61 -13.53
CA LYS A 60 -5.15 3.10 -12.43
C LYS A 60 -3.67 2.97 -12.78
N ASP A 61 -3.33 2.76 -14.05
CA ASP A 61 -1.93 2.68 -14.49
C ASP A 61 -1.17 3.99 -14.21
N ASN A 62 -1.85 5.15 -14.24
CA ASN A 62 -1.25 6.43 -13.86
C ASN A 62 -0.96 6.50 -12.36
N VAL A 63 -1.86 5.93 -11.54
CA VAL A 63 -1.62 5.79 -10.08
C VAL A 63 -0.42 4.89 -9.85
N PHE A 64 -0.37 3.74 -10.52
CA PHE A 64 0.70 2.75 -10.36
C PHE A 64 2.06 3.31 -10.76
N GLN A 65 2.11 4.13 -11.80
CA GLN A 65 3.34 4.77 -12.25
C GLN A 65 3.98 5.66 -11.18
N ALA A 66 3.19 6.29 -10.30
CA ALA A 66 3.72 7.09 -9.19
C ALA A 66 4.52 6.26 -8.17
N PHE A 67 4.31 4.93 -8.14
CA PHE A 67 5.04 4.00 -7.27
C PHE A 67 6.27 3.39 -7.94
N ASP A 68 6.29 3.27 -9.27
CA ASP A 68 7.37 2.62 -10.05
C ASP A 68 8.74 3.27 -9.84
N GLU A 69 8.79 4.58 -9.61
CA GLU A 69 10.05 5.31 -9.38
C GLU A 69 10.47 5.37 -7.90
N THR A 70 9.69 4.75 -7.01
CA THR A 70 9.90 4.78 -5.56
C THR A 70 10.22 3.40 -4.99
N SER A 71 10.63 3.36 -3.72
CA SER A 71 10.73 2.11 -2.96
C SER A 71 9.41 1.68 -2.32
N ALA A 72 8.35 2.47 -2.46
CA ALA A 72 7.05 2.16 -1.89
C ALA A 72 6.31 1.10 -2.71
N THR A 73 5.42 0.38 -2.04
CA THR A 73 4.48 -0.55 -2.67
C THR A 73 3.06 -0.09 -2.34
N LEU A 74 2.21 -0.06 -3.36
CA LEU A 74 0.77 0.15 -3.21
C LEU A 74 0.06 -1.20 -3.07
N THR A 75 -0.55 -1.46 -1.91
CA THR A 75 -1.48 -2.58 -1.73
C THR A 75 -2.85 -2.16 -2.25
N TYR A 76 -3.44 -2.88 -3.19
CA TYR A 76 -4.72 -2.47 -3.74
C TYR A 76 -5.67 -3.63 -4.00
N THR A 77 -6.93 -3.28 -4.24
CA THR A 77 -7.92 -4.23 -4.76
C THR A 77 -8.87 -3.57 -5.77
N ASN A 78 -9.33 -4.34 -6.75
CA ASN A 78 -10.27 -3.87 -7.77
C ASN A 78 -11.73 -4.13 -7.38
N GLY A 79 -12.25 -3.25 -6.53
CA GLY A 79 -13.63 -3.26 -6.07
C GLY A 79 -14.69 -3.13 -7.18
N TRP A 80 -14.34 -2.45 -8.26
CA TRP A 80 -15.20 -2.24 -9.41
C TRP A 80 -15.53 -3.54 -10.15
N GLU A 81 -14.60 -4.50 -10.18
CA GLU A 81 -14.79 -5.78 -10.89
C GLU A 81 -15.51 -6.85 -10.04
N TYR A 82 -15.69 -6.60 -8.74
CA TYR A 82 -16.35 -7.53 -7.84
C TYR A 82 -17.81 -7.83 -8.19
N ASP A 83 -18.25 -9.01 -7.74
CA ASP A 83 -19.66 -9.38 -7.77
C ASP A 83 -20.51 -8.49 -6.85
N GLN A 84 -21.83 -8.55 -7.05
CA GLN A 84 -22.75 -7.70 -6.30
C GLN A 84 -22.71 -7.99 -4.79
N GLU A 85 -22.51 -9.24 -4.39
CA GLU A 85 -22.47 -9.61 -2.98
C GLU A 85 -21.29 -8.93 -2.27
N THR A 86 -20.12 -8.94 -2.89
CA THR A 86 -18.91 -8.33 -2.35
C THR A 86 -19.01 -6.80 -2.37
N LYS A 87 -19.59 -6.21 -3.41
CA LYS A 87 -19.89 -4.77 -3.47
C LYS A 87 -20.85 -4.34 -2.37
N ASP A 88 -21.88 -5.13 -2.07
CA ASP A 88 -22.81 -4.84 -0.98
C ASP A 88 -22.08 -4.88 0.37
N ARG A 89 -21.17 -5.84 0.58
CA ARG A 89 -20.32 -5.86 1.79
C ARG A 89 -19.40 -4.64 1.88
N ALA A 90 -18.78 -4.22 0.78
CA ALA A 90 -17.95 -3.02 0.74
C ALA A 90 -18.76 -1.77 1.09
N ASN A 91 -19.99 -1.66 0.57
CA ASN A 91 -20.93 -0.58 0.89
C ASN A 91 -21.45 -0.59 2.34
N GLU A 92 -21.52 -1.76 2.97
CA GLU A 92 -21.83 -1.84 4.40
C GLU A 92 -20.63 -1.41 5.25
N ASN A 93 -19.42 -1.77 4.83
CA ASN A 93 -18.18 -1.43 5.52
C ASN A 93 -17.82 0.05 5.39
N SER A 94 -18.17 0.72 4.29
CA SER A 94 -17.99 2.18 4.14
C SER A 94 -18.70 3.02 5.20
N GLY A 95 -19.75 2.47 5.83
CA GLY A 95 -20.46 3.12 6.94
C GLY A 95 -19.81 2.93 8.32
N LYS A 96 -18.74 2.13 8.43
CA LYS A 96 -18.09 1.79 9.70
C LYS A 96 -16.92 2.73 9.97
N MET A 97 -16.96 3.43 11.10
CA MET A 97 -15.96 4.45 11.46
C MET A 97 -14.62 3.87 11.93
N ASP A 98 -14.60 2.60 12.30
CA ASP A 98 -13.43 1.87 12.81
C ASP A 98 -12.65 1.15 11.71
N LEU A 99 -13.09 1.25 10.46
CA LEU A 99 -12.41 0.67 9.31
C LEU A 99 -11.92 1.78 8.38
N ILE A 100 -10.80 1.52 7.72
CA ILE A 100 -10.40 2.26 6.53
C ILE A 100 -11.50 2.11 5.49
N HIS A 101 -11.96 3.24 4.98
CA HIS A 101 -13.06 3.31 4.06
C HIS A 101 -12.63 2.78 2.69
N PRO A 102 -13.34 1.82 2.08
CA PRO A 102 -13.15 1.50 0.66
C PRO A 102 -13.59 2.69 -0.22
N SER A 103 -12.62 3.48 -0.67
CA SER A 103 -12.77 4.60 -1.61
C SER A 103 -11.66 4.58 -2.66
N ASP A 104 -11.86 5.32 -3.75
CA ASP A 104 -10.89 5.48 -4.84
C ASP A 104 -9.58 6.16 -4.38
N ASP A 105 -9.48 6.61 -3.14
CA ASP A 105 -8.34 7.35 -2.61
C ASP A 105 -7.12 6.44 -2.40
N VAL A 106 -5.92 6.99 -2.64
CA VAL A 106 -4.69 6.38 -2.15
C VAL A 106 -4.49 6.84 -0.72
N VAL A 107 -4.52 5.91 0.22
CA VAL A 107 -4.34 6.19 1.65
C VAL A 107 -2.96 5.75 2.11
N TYR A 108 -2.29 6.58 2.92
CA TYR A 108 -1.10 6.15 3.67
C TYR A 108 -1.48 5.85 5.12
N VAL A 109 -1.15 4.64 5.54
CA VAL A 109 -1.41 4.13 6.89
C VAL A 109 -0.09 3.94 7.60
N GLU A 110 -0.02 4.34 8.87
CA GLU A 110 1.13 4.09 9.74
C GLU A 110 0.65 3.47 11.06
N ASN A 111 1.10 2.25 11.37
CA ASN A 111 0.70 1.49 12.55
C ASN A 111 -0.83 1.40 12.72
N GLY A 112 -1.53 1.08 11.64
CA GLY A 112 -2.99 0.94 11.61
C GLY A 112 -3.77 2.26 11.65
N GLU A 113 -3.10 3.42 11.70
CA GLU A 113 -3.75 4.74 11.66
C GLU A 113 -3.56 5.40 10.29
N VAL A 114 -4.66 5.86 9.68
CA VAL A 114 -4.60 6.66 8.45
C VAL A 114 -3.98 8.02 8.78
N LEU A 115 -2.83 8.33 8.16
CA LEU A 115 -2.17 9.62 8.34
C LEU A 115 -2.61 10.65 7.31
N GLU A 116 -2.77 10.22 6.06
CA GLU A 116 -3.11 11.10 4.94
C GLU A 116 -3.74 10.29 3.80
N GLU A 117 -4.65 10.94 3.08
CA GLU A 117 -5.38 10.39 1.95
C GLU A 117 -5.16 11.33 0.76
N PHE A 118 -4.98 10.75 -0.41
CA PHE A 118 -4.91 11.46 -1.67
C PHE A 118 -6.10 11.01 -2.52
N GLU A 119 -7.06 11.91 -2.69
CA GLU A 119 -8.25 11.67 -3.51
C GLU A 119 -7.83 11.32 -4.93
N VAL A 120 -8.34 10.22 -5.49
CA VAL A 120 -8.15 9.84 -6.91
C VAL A 120 -9.43 10.10 -7.70
N ASP A 121 -9.42 11.14 -8.54
CA ASP A 121 -10.50 11.43 -9.48
C ASP A 121 -10.08 10.96 -10.89
N GLY A 122 -10.88 10.09 -11.50
CA GLY A 122 -10.64 9.51 -12.83
C GLY A 122 -10.50 10.54 -13.96
N ASP A 123 -11.10 11.73 -13.81
CA ASP A 123 -10.98 12.83 -14.79
C ASP A 123 -9.69 13.67 -14.62
N ASP A 124 -9.14 13.70 -13.40
CA ASP A 124 -8.01 14.55 -13.02
C ASP A 124 -6.68 13.77 -12.98
N ILE A 125 -6.71 12.47 -12.68
CA ILE A 125 -5.56 11.54 -12.66
C ILE A 125 -4.82 11.42 -14.00
N GLN A 126 -5.41 11.91 -15.09
CA GLN A 126 -4.78 11.97 -16.42
C GLN A 126 -4.02 13.28 -16.69
N ARG A 127 -4.03 14.24 -15.75
CA ARG A 127 -3.37 15.54 -15.90
C ARG A 127 -1.97 15.52 -15.29
N GLU A 128 -0.98 16.05 -16.00
CA GLU A 128 0.42 16.13 -15.54
C GLU A 128 0.59 16.80 -14.16
N GLU A 129 -0.22 17.83 -13.85
CA GLU A 129 -0.17 18.50 -12.54
C GLU A 129 -0.51 17.54 -11.40
N TYR A 130 -1.49 16.68 -11.64
CA TYR A 130 -1.98 15.73 -10.67
C TYR A 130 -1.04 14.53 -10.49
N GLU A 131 -0.42 14.06 -11.58
CA GLU A 131 0.65 13.06 -11.53
C GLU A 131 1.80 13.54 -10.62
N GLY A 132 2.17 14.82 -10.71
CA GLY A 132 3.22 15.41 -9.87
C GLY A 132 2.81 15.52 -8.38
N GLU A 133 1.54 15.80 -8.09
CA GLU A 133 1.03 15.85 -6.71
C GLU A 133 0.97 14.45 -6.08
N LEU A 134 0.49 13.44 -6.83
CA LEU A 134 0.49 12.07 -6.38
C LEU A 134 1.92 11.55 -6.16
N GLN A 135 2.85 11.82 -7.08
CA GLN A 135 4.25 11.46 -6.91
C GLN A 135 4.85 12.09 -5.64
N ALA A 136 4.58 13.38 -5.40
CA ALA A 136 5.06 14.06 -4.19
C ALA A 136 4.45 13.45 -2.90
N PHE A 137 3.19 13.03 -2.95
CA PHE A 137 2.54 12.30 -1.85
C PHE A 137 3.21 10.94 -1.59
N VAL A 138 3.49 10.16 -2.64
CA VAL A 138 4.17 8.86 -2.49
C VAL A 138 5.60 9.04 -1.96
N GLU A 139 6.37 9.96 -2.54
CA GLU A 139 7.76 10.24 -2.13
C GLU A 139 7.88 10.69 -0.68
N LYS A 140 6.86 11.39 -0.15
CA LYS A 140 6.84 11.85 1.25
C LYS A 140 6.91 10.70 2.26
N TYR A 141 6.38 9.53 1.92
CA TYR A 141 6.28 8.39 2.84
C TYR A 141 7.04 7.13 2.37
N ALA A 142 7.72 7.18 1.23
CA ALA A 142 8.46 6.04 0.65
C ALA A 142 9.83 5.73 1.31
N GLU A 143 10.12 6.27 2.50
CA GLU A 143 11.44 6.23 3.18
C GLU A 143 11.88 4.84 3.69
#